data_AF-A0A522SAI7-F1
#
_entry.id   AF-A0A522SAI7-F1
#
_cell.length_a   1.000
_cell.length_b   1.000
_cell.length_c   1.000
_cell.angle_alpha   90.00
_cell.angle_beta   90.00
_cell.angle_gamma   90.00
#
_symmetry.space_group_name_H-M   'P 1'
#
loop_
_entity.id
_entity.type
_entity.pdbx_description
1 polymer ?
#
loop_
_entity_poly.entity_id
_entity_poly.type
_entity_poly.pdbx_seq_one_letter_code
_entity_poly.pdbx_strand_id
1 'polypeptide(L)'
;MAEWKLVGTYFETCNCEAACPCVFLSPPTQGHCTVLVAWHIERGRYGDVALDGLNVALAVHAPGNMTQTTWTAAAYLDDKADGAQDAALHAIFGGKAGGHPAMLASFIGKMLGAKSVPMRFRSEGKRSSLTIPGITDAEIELLEGQGGAPITITGHPLAIAPGEPAKVARSTHFGFSDYDWQWELSGRTGFVSPFTYASG
;
A
#
# COMPACT_ATOMS: atom_id res chain seq x y z
N MET A 1 -20.53 -1.59 15.23
CA MET A 1 -19.51 -2.11 14.28
C MET A 1 -18.55 -2.97 15.07
N ALA A 2 -17.98 -4.04 14.49
CA ALA A 2 -17.04 -4.90 15.21
C ALA A 2 -15.74 -4.13 15.49
N GLU A 3 -15.18 -4.30 16.69
CA GLU A 3 -13.87 -3.76 17.04
C GLU A 3 -12.79 -4.49 16.23
N TRP A 4 -11.85 -3.75 15.65
CA TRP A 4 -10.76 -4.33 14.87
C TRP A 4 -9.48 -3.54 15.05
N LYS A 5 -8.35 -4.22 14.88
CA LYS A 5 -7.01 -3.63 14.91
C LYS A 5 -6.08 -4.42 14.02
N LEU A 6 -5.28 -3.72 13.23
CA LEU A 6 -4.23 -4.28 12.39
C LEU A 6 -2.90 -3.59 12.72
N VAL A 7 -1.84 -4.39 12.85
CA VAL A 7 -0.46 -3.94 12.99
C VAL A 7 0.39 -4.73 12.01
N GLY A 8 1.28 -4.07 11.32
CA GLY A 8 2.24 -4.76 10.46
C GLY A 8 3.11 -3.81 9.67
N THR A 9 3.54 -4.26 8.50
CA THR A 9 4.41 -3.49 7.61
C THR A 9 3.66 -3.19 6.32
N TYR A 10 3.75 -1.95 5.85
CA TYR A 10 3.34 -1.60 4.49
C TYR A 10 4.56 -1.23 3.65
N PHE A 11 4.43 -1.39 2.34
CA PHE A 11 5.28 -0.69 1.39
C PHE A 11 4.49 -0.15 0.22
N GLU A 12 5.07 0.80 -0.48
CA GLU A 12 4.57 1.29 -1.75
C GLU A 12 5.69 1.56 -2.75
N THR A 13 5.35 1.54 -4.03
CA THR A 13 6.19 2.07 -5.11
C THR A 13 5.32 2.77 -6.14
N CYS A 14 5.75 3.96 -6.57
CA CYS A 14 4.99 4.81 -7.47
C CYS A 14 5.82 5.27 -8.67
N ASN A 15 5.20 6.03 -9.58
CA ASN A 15 5.85 6.59 -10.77
C ASN A 15 6.75 7.82 -10.50
N CYS A 16 6.78 8.37 -9.28
CA CYS A 16 7.64 9.53 -9.00
C CYS A 16 9.13 9.20 -9.05
N GLU A 17 9.96 10.22 -9.30
CA GLU A 17 11.44 10.15 -9.37
C GLU A 17 12.09 9.73 -8.02
N ALA A 18 12.98 10.53 -7.43
CA ALA A 18 13.70 10.18 -6.20
C ALA A 18 12.98 10.57 -4.90
N ALA A 19 12.14 11.60 -4.95
CA ALA A 19 11.37 12.06 -3.81
C ALA A 19 9.91 12.19 -4.22
N CYS A 20 9.01 11.47 -3.54
CA CYS A 20 7.59 11.57 -3.79
C CYS A 20 7.06 12.87 -3.16
N PRO A 21 6.61 13.87 -3.94
CA PRO A 21 6.07 15.12 -3.41
C PRO A 21 4.72 14.94 -2.69
N CYS A 22 4.01 13.84 -2.94
CA CYS A 22 2.69 13.58 -2.34
C CYS A 22 2.75 13.48 -0.82
N VAL A 23 3.85 12.97 -0.24
CA VAL A 23 4.01 12.94 1.22
C VAL A 23 4.01 14.34 1.85
N PHE A 24 4.16 15.41 1.06
CA PHE A 24 4.06 16.82 1.44
C PHE A 24 2.81 17.52 0.87
N LEU A 25 1.76 16.75 0.52
CA LEU A 25 0.51 17.24 -0.11
C LEU A 25 0.69 17.93 -1.46
N SER A 26 1.84 17.74 -2.11
CA SER A 26 2.15 18.33 -3.40
C SER A 26 1.80 17.39 -4.56
N PRO A 27 1.54 17.92 -5.77
CA PRO A 27 1.20 17.09 -6.94
C PRO A 27 2.31 16.11 -7.31
N PRO A 28 1.99 14.93 -7.87
CA PRO A 28 2.97 13.96 -8.37
C PRO A 28 3.90 14.58 -9.42
N THR A 29 5.15 14.11 -9.46
CA THR A 29 6.19 14.67 -10.37
C THR A 29 5.86 14.51 -11.86
N GLN A 30 5.05 13.52 -12.23
CA GLN A 30 4.61 13.30 -13.62
C GLN A 30 3.20 13.83 -13.90
N GLY A 31 2.65 14.67 -13.02
CA GLY A 31 1.29 15.22 -13.15
C GLY A 31 0.16 14.23 -12.82
N HIS A 32 0.47 12.94 -12.63
CA HIS A 32 -0.44 11.89 -12.20
C HIS A 32 0.30 10.92 -11.27
N CYS A 33 -0.43 10.19 -10.43
CA CYS A 33 0.12 9.15 -9.58
C CYS A 33 -0.31 7.78 -10.11
N THR A 34 0.67 6.89 -10.29
CA THR A 34 0.44 5.47 -10.46
C THR A 34 1.24 4.78 -9.37
N VAL A 35 0.56 4.05 -8.48
CA VAL A 35 1.17 3.49 -7.27
C VAL A 35 0.63 2.09 -6.98
N LEU A 36 1.53 1.20 -6.59
CA LEU A 36 1.19 -0.06 -5.93
C LEU A 36 1.47 0.10 -4.43
N VAL A 37 0.48 -0.22 -3.62
CA VAL A 37 0.56 -0.22 -2.15
C VAL A 37 0.28 -1.63 -1.66
N ALA A 38 1.03 -2.11 -0.68
CA ALA A 38 0.88 -3.44 -0.11
C ALA A 38 0.99 -3.38 1.41
N TRP A 39 0.15 -4.17 2.09
CA TRP A 39 0.17 -4.37 3.54
C TRP A 39 0.42 -5.85 3.83
N HIS A 40 1.35 -6.11 4.74
CA HIS A 40 1.50 -7.38 5.42
C HIS A 40 1.01 -7.24 6.86
N ILE A 41 -0.01 -8.01 7.22
CA ILE A 41 -0.59 -7.99 8.57
C ILE A 41 0.25 -8.92 9.45
N GLU A 42 1.07 -8.36 10.33
CA GLU A 42 1.84 -9.15 11.29
C GLU A 42 0.95 -9.63 12.44
N ARG A 43 0.06 -8.74 12.91
CA ARG A 43 -0.95 -9.03 13.92
C ARG A 43 -2.24 -8.29 13.61
N GLY A 44 -3.36 -8.99 13.52
CA GLY A 44 -4.64 -8.40 13.16
C GLY A 44 -5.84 -9.18 13.66
N ARG A 45 -6.90 -8.46 14.02
CA ARG A 45 -8.20 -9.05 14.36
C ARG A 45 -9.36 -8.20 13.86
N TYR A 46 -10.47 -8.84 13.53
CA TYR A 46 -11.78 -8.24 13.28
C TYR A 46 -12.84 -8.98 14.10
N GLY A 47 -13.23 -8.43 15.25
CA GLY A 47 -13.92 -9.21 16.27
C GLY A 47 -13.08 -10.44 16.68
N ASP A 48 -13.66 -11.62 16.49
CA ASP A 48 -13.01 -12.91 16.79
C ASP A 48 -12.23 -13.50 15.58
N VAL A 49 -12.25 -12.84 14.42
CA VAL A 49 -11.55 -13.30 13.21
C VAL A 49 -10.10 -12.86 13.26
N ALA A 50 -9.15 -13.80 13.30
CA ALA A 50 -7.73 -13.52 13.21
C ALA A 50 -7.31 -13.23 11.76
N LEU A 51 -6.44 -12.24 11.55
CA LEU A 51 -5.99 -11.79 10.23
C LEU A 51 -4.45 -11.85 10.09
N ASP A 52 -3.77 -12.48 11.04
CA ASP A 52 -2.31 -12.61 11.09
C ASP A 52 -1.77 -13.32 9.84
N GLY A 53 -0.69 -12.78 9.29
CA GLY A 53 0.04 -13.34 8.15
C GLY A 53 -0.60 -13.08 6.78
N LEU A 54 -1.79 -12.47 6.72
CA LEU A 54 -2.47 -12.14 5.48
C LEU A 54 -1.90 -10.86 4.84
N ASN A 55 -2.04 -10.78 3.52
CA ASN A 55 -1.60 -9.65 2.72
C ASN A 55 -2.77 -8.98 2.01
N VAL A 56 -2.64 -7.68 1.77
CA VAL A 56 -3.57 -6.91 0.93
C VAL A 56 -2.74 -6.01 0.03
N ALA A 57 -3.19 -5.79 -1.20
CA ALA A 57 -2.58 -4.82 -2.09
C ALA A 57 -3.63 -3.98 -2.83
N LEU A 58 -3.23 -2.76 -3.17
CA LEU A 58 -4.03 -1.82 -3.94
C LEU A 58 -3.16 -1.22 -5.04
N ALA A 59 -3.57 -1.40 -6.29
CA ALA A 59 -3.03 -0.67 -7.42
C ALA A 59 -3.92 0.56 -7.67
N VAL A 60 -3.32 1.73 -7.76
CA VAL A 60 -4.04 3.01 -7.81
C VAL A 60 -3.50 3.87 -8.94
N HIS A 61 -4.43 4.49 -9.67
CA HIS A 61 -4.16 5.59 -10.57
C HIS A 61 -4.95 6.83 -10.13
N ALA A 62 -4.28 7.95 -9.92
CA ALA A 62 -4.87 9.25 -9.66
C ALA A 62 -4.42 10.25 -10.73
N PRO A 63 -5.33 11.00 -11.38
CA PRO A 63 -5.00 11.89 -12.49
C PRO A 63 -4.34 13.22 -12.05
N GLY A 64 -3.88 13.31 -10.80
CA GLY A 64 -3.33 14.54 -10.23
C GLY A 64 -2.97 14.39 -8.76
N ASN A 65 -3.17 15.46 -7.99
CA ASN A 65 -2.93 15.45 -6.55
C ASN A 65 -3.82 14.39 -5.87
N MET A 66 -3.18 13.52 -5.09
CA MET A 66 -3.80 12.37 -4.41
C MET A 66 -4.96 12.78 -3.49
N THR A 67 -4.99 13.99 -2.94
CA THR A 67 -6.07 14.44 -2.04
C THR A 67 -7.11 15.34 -2.71
N GLN A 68 -6.89 15.71 -3.97
CA GLN A 68 -7.76 16.64 -4.72
C GLN A 68 -8.43 15.98 -5.93
N THR A 69 -8.08 14.74 -6.23
CA THR A 69 -8.60 13.98 -7.35
C THR A 69 -9.15 12.64 -6.90
N THR A 70 -10.13 12.12 -7.64
CA THR A 70 -10.65 10.77 -7.40
C THR A 70 -9.77 9.73 -8.05
N TRP A 71 -9.56 8.63 -7.35
CA TRP A 71 -8.72 7.54 -7.80
C TRP A 71 -9.53 6.51 -8.60
N THR A 72 -8.85 5.89 -9.57
CA THR A 72 -9.22 4.57 -10.06
C THR A 72 -8.34 3.56 -9.36
N ALA A 73 -8.90 2.46 -8.86
CA ALA A 73 -8.13 1.44 -8.15
C ALA A 73 -8.44 0.02 -8.65
N ALA A 74 -7.58 -0.93 -8.28
CA ALA A 74 -7.80 -2.38 -8.31
C ALA A 74 -7.30 -2.98 -6.98
N ALA A 75 -8.12 -3.80 -6.33
CA ALA A 75 -7.80 -4.40 -5.03
C ALA A 75 -7.42 -5.87 -5.17
N TYR A 76 -6.51 -6.32 -4.32
CA TYR A 76 -6.07 -7.70 -4.26
C TYR A 76 -6.03 -8.16 -2.80
N LEU A 77 -6.58 -9.34 -2.54
CA LEU A 77 -6.64 -9.98 -1.23
C LEU A 77 -5.90 -11.32 -1.29
N ASP A 78 -5.22 -11.70 -0.21
CA ASP A 78 -4.49 -12.97 -0.12
C ASP A 78 -5.45 -14.16 -0.21
N ASP A 79 -5.18 -15.11 -1.12
CA ASP A 79 -5.99 -16.31 -1.34
C ASP A 79 -5.92 -17.34 -0.19
N LYS A 80 -5.04 -17.12 0.77
CA LYS A 80 -4.99 -17.89 2.02
C LYS A 80 -6.11 -17.53 2.99
N ALA A 81 -6.79 -16.40 2.79
CA ALA A 81 -7.89 -15.98 3.63
C ALA A 81 -9.07 -16.96 3.48
N ASP A 82 -9.57 -17.49 4.59
CA ASP A 82 -10.86 -18.19 4.58
C ASP A 82 -12.03 -17.21 4.35
N GLY A 83 -13.26 -17.72 4.22
CA GLY A 83 -14.41 -16.88 3.94
C GLY A 83 -14.70 -15.80 5.01
N ALA A 84 -14.37 -16.05 6.29
CA ALA A 84 -14.56 -15.06 7.35
C ALA A 84 -13.45 -13.99 7.31
N GLN A 85 -12.22 -14.41 7.04
CA GLN A 85 -11.07 -13.52 6.85
C GLN A 85 -11.24 -12.64 5.63
N ASP A 86 -11.65 -13.20 4.50
CA ASP A 86 -11.92 -12.47 3.25
C ASP A 86 -12.99 -11.40 3.46
N ALA A 87 -14.12 -11.77 4.09
CA ALA A 87 -15.18 -10.82 4.43
C ALA A 87 -14.67 -9.69 5.37
N ALA A 88 -13.82 -10.01 6.33
CA ALA A 88 -13.22 -9.04 7.24
C ALA A 88 -12.25 -8.09 6.51
N LEU A 89 -11.39 -8.61 5.64
CA LEU A 89 -10.48 -7.80 4.82
C LEU A 89 -11.26 -6.87 3.89
N HIS A 90 -12.31 -7.37 3.23
CA HIS A 90 -13.22 -6.55 2.42
C HIS A 90 -13.93 -5.47 3.24
N ALA A 91 -14.35 -5.77 4.47
CA ALA A 91 -14.96 -4.78 5.34
C ALA A 91 -13.98 -3.68 5.76
N ILE A 92 -12.74 -4.04 6.11
CA ILE A 92 -11.69 -3.10 6.54
C ILE A 92 -11.19 -2.28 5.36
N PHE A 93 -10.58 -2.92 4.36
CA PHE A 93 -9.93 -2.23 3.24
C PHE A 93 -10.92 -1.64 2.23
N GLY A 94 -12.16 -2.13 2.20
CA GLY A 94 -13.27 -1.48 1.50
C GLY A 94 -13.90 -0.30 2.27
N GLY A 95 -13.37 0.04 3.46
CA GLY A 95 -13.77 1.22 4.25
C GLY A 95 -15.06 1.08 5.06
N LYS A 96 -15.81 -0.02 4.92
CA LYS A 96 -17.07 -0.25 5.64
C LYS A 96 -16.88 -0.37 7.15
N ALA A 97 -15.69 -0.78 7.60
CA ALA A 97 -15.35 -0.91 9.01
C ALA A 97 -14.81 0.37 9.66
N GLY A 98 -14.75 1.49 8.92
CA GLY A 98 -14.22 2.76 9.43
C GLY A 98 -12.68 2.81 9.47
N GLY A 99 -12.15 3.66 10.36
CA GLY A 99 -10.71 3.84 10.54
C GLY A 99 -10.01 4.50 9.34
N HIS A 100 -8.68 4.45 9.32
CA HIS A 100 -7.88 5.01 8.23
C HIS A 100 -8.21 4.42 6.84
N PRO A 101 -8.46 3.10 6.69
CA PRO A 101 -8.88 2.53 5.41
C PRO A 101 -10.15 3.16 4.82
N ALA A 102 -11.12 3.57 5.66
CA ALA A 102 -12.30 4.29 5.19
C ALA A 102 -11.97 5.66 4.58
N MET A 103 -10.97 6.34 5.12
CA MET A 103 -10.46 7.60 4.57
C MET A 103 -9.80 7.37 3.21
N LEU A 104 -8.94 6.35 3.07
CA LEU A 104 -8.34 5.97 1.78
C LEU A 104 -9.42 5.60 0.74
N ALA A 105 -10.40 4.77 1.15
CA ALA A 105 -11.51 4.37 0.30
C ALA A 105 -12.36 5.56 -0.19
N SER A 106 -12.44 6.64 0.59
CA SER A 106 -13.20 7.85 0.21
C SER A 106 -12.63 8.57 -1.02
N PHE A 107 -11.35 8.39 -1.34
CA PHE A 107 -10.76 8.93 -2.55
C PHE A 107 -11.03 8.07 -3.79
N ILE A 108 -11.47 6.82 -3.64
CA ILE A 108 -11.72 5.91 -4.76
C ILE A 108 -13.05 6.27 -5.43
N GLY A 109 -12.98 6.89 -6.61
CA GLY A 109 -14.15 7.19 -7.43
C GLY A 109 -14.55 6.05 -8.37
N LYS A 110 -13.57 5.19 -8.73
CA LYS A 110 -13.80 4.03 -9.61
C LYS A 110 -13.04 2.81 -9.10
N MET A 111 -13.78 1.73 -8.84
CA MET A 111 -13.20 0.42 -8.53
C MET A 111 -13.22 -0.47 -9.78
N LEU A 112 -12.06 -0.88 -10.28
CA LEU A 112 -11.95 -1.79 -11.44
C LEU A 112 -12.37 -3.21 -11.08
N GLY A 113 -12.05 -3.63 -9.86
CA GLY A 113 -12.42 -4.93 -9.31
C GLY A 113 -11.61 -5.27 -8.08
N ALA A 114 -11.93 -6.41 -7.49
CA ALA A 114 -11.18 -7.04 -6.40
C ALA A 114 -10.94 -8.51 -6.75
N LYS A 115 -9.74 -9.03 -6.49
CA LYS A 115 -9.40 -10.44 -6.72
C LYS A 115 -8.79 -11.05 -5.46
N SER A 116 -9.14 -12.30 -5.18
CA SER A 116 -8.42 -13.16 -4.25
C SER A 116 -7.30 -13.87 -5.03
N VAL A 117 -6.04 -13.66 -4.64
CA VAL A 117 -4.86 -14.07 -5.40
C VAL A 117 -3.71 -14.51 -4.47
N PRO A 118 -2.83 -15.42 -4.91
CA PRO A 118 -1.67 -15.80 -4.12
C PRO A 118 -0.70 -14.62 -4.02
N MET A 119 -0.36 -14.25 -2.79
CA MET A 119 0.59 -13.18 -2.51
C MET A 119 1.83 -13.67 -1.79
N ARG A 120 2.97 -13.13 -2.21
CA ARG A 120 4.23 -13.23 -1.47
C ARG A 120 4.75 -11.84 -1.17
N PHE A 121 4.51 -11.40 0.07
CA PHE A 121 5.16 -10.24 0.63
C PHE A 121 6.45 -10.64 1.34
N ARG A 122 7.51 -9.85 1.18
CA ARG A 122 8.75 -9.96 1.97
C ARG A 122 9.21 -8.59 2.40
N SER A 123 9.76 -8.49 3.60
CA SER A 123 10.44 -7.28 4.07
C SER A 123 11.57 -7.69 5.01
N GLU A 124 12.78 -7.78 4.46
CA GLU A 124 13.97 -8.31 5.15
C GLU A 124 15.15 -7.36 4.91
N GLY A 125 15.76 -6.88 5.99
CA GLY A 125 16.90 -5.96 5.91
C GLY A 125 16.55 -4.65 5.21
N LYS A 126 17.15 -4.41 4.04
CA LYS A 126 16.94 -3.20 3.23
C LYS A 126 15.91 -3.38 2.12
N ARG A 127 15.40 -4.60 1.90
CA ARG A 127 14.54 -4.90 0.75
C ARG A 127 13.15 -5.30 1.20
N SER A 128 12.17 -4.80 0.47
CA SER A 128 10.78 -5.20 0.60
C SER A 128 10.21 -5.47 -0.78
N SER A 129 9.38 -6.50 -0.92
CA SER A 129 8.80 -6.89 -2.20
C SER A 129 7.39 -7.46 -2.07
N LEU A 130 6.63 -7.35 -3.15
CA LEU A 130 5.37 -8.04 -3.37
C LEU A 130 5.44 -8.73 -4.74
N THR A 131 5.18 -10.04 -4.73
CA THR A 131 4.93 -10.80 -5.95
C THR A 131 3.51 -11.34 -5.93
N ILE A 132 2.76 -11.07 -6.99
CA ILE A 132 1.48 -11.69 -7.33
C ILE A 132 1.64 -12.32 -8.73
N PRO A 133 1.70 -13.66 -8.85
CA PRO A 133 1.96 -14.34 -10.11
C PRO A 133 1.06 -13.86 -11.24
N GLY A 134 1.68 -13.39 -12.34
CA GLY A 134 0.99 -12.90 -13.52
C GLY A 134 0.39 -11.49 -13.41
N ILE A 135 0.50 -10.83 -12.25
CA ILE A 135 -0.08 -9.50 -12.00
C ILE A 135 0.99 -8.48 -11.65
N THR A 136 1.85 -8.75 -10.67
CA THR A 136 2.92 -7.80 -10.30
C THR A 136 4.12 -8.50 -9.72
N ASP A 137 5.29 -7.95 -10.02
CA ASP A 137 6.53 -8.22 -9.31
C ASP A 137 7.19 -6.88 -9.04
N ALA A 138 7.25 -6.52 -7.76
CA ALA A 138 7.75 -5.23 -7.30
C ALA A 138 8.69 -5.43 -6.12
N GLU A 139 9.88 -4.84 -6.18
CA GLU A 139 10.83 -4.79 -5.09
C GLU A 139 11.36 -3.38 -4.96
N ILE A 140 11.50 -2.94 -3.71
CA ILE A 140 12.13 -1.68 -3.35
C ILE A 140 13.30 -1.95 -2.40
N GLU A 141 14.33 -1.10 -2.50
CA GLU A 141 15.48 -1.10 -1.61
C GLU A 141 15.60 0.26 -0.92
N LEU A 142 15.79 0.25 0.40
CA LEU A 142 15.94 1.46 1.21
C LEU A 142 17.10 2.32 0.71
N LEU A 143 16.88 3.63 0.63
CA LEU A 143 17.93 4.59 0.33
C LEU A 143 18.78 4.87 1.57
N GLU A 144 20.10 4.86 1.37
CA GLU A 144 21.06 5.21 2.41
C GLU A 144 21.19 6.73 2.55
N GLY A 145 21.03 7.21 3.77
CA GLY A 145 21.35 8.56 4.19
C GLY A 145 22.78 8.65 4.74
N GLN A 146 23.08 9.77 5.39
CA GLN A 146 24.37 9.99 6.04
C GLN A 146 24.64 8.90 7.10
N GLY A 147 25.88 8.40 7.11
CA GLY A 147 26.29 7.32 8.03
C GLY A 147 25.71 5.94 7.70
N GLY A 148 25.09 5.77 6.52
CA GLY A 148 24.53 4.49 6.08
C GLY A 148 23.17 4.12 6.70
N ALA A 149 22.59 5.02 7.50
CA ALA A 149 21.25 4.84 8.05
C ALA A 149 20.17 5.13 6.98
N PRO A 150 19.01 4.45 6.99
CA PRO A 150 17.95 4.73 6.03
C PRO A 150 17.43 6.17 6.12
N ILE A 151 17.18 6.79 4.97
CA ILE A 151 16.48 8.09 4.93
C ILE A 151 15.06 7.87 5.45
N THR A 152 14.63 8.69 6.41
CA THR A 152 13.33 8.58 7.07
C THR A 152 12.61 9.92 7.09
N ILE A 153 11.32 9.92 6.74
CA ILE A 153 10.42 11.06 6.83
C ILE A 153 9.48 10.83 8.01
N THR A 154 9.43 11.78 8.95
CA THR A 154 8.54 11.74 10.12
C THR A 154 7.56 12.90 10.09
N GLY A 155 6.38 12.74 10.70
CA GLY A 155 5.35 13.78 10.73
C GLY A 155 4.76 14.13 9.36
N HIS A 156 4.82 13.21 8.39
CA HIS A 156 4.24 13.44 7.07
C HIS A 156 2.71 13.59 7.16
N PRO A 157 2.09 14.48 6.38
CA PRO A 157 0.63 14.62 6.34
C PRO A 157 -0.12 13.54 5.54
N LEU A 158 0.56 12.78 4.64
CA LEU A 158 -0.16 11.93 3.66
C LEU A 158 0.28 10.47 3.52
N ALA A 159 1.45 10.04 4.00
CA ALA A 159 1.80 8.63 3.78
C ALA A 159 0.78 7.70 4.46
N ILE A 160 0.59 6.54 3.82
CA ILE A 160 -0.53 5.63 4.07
C ILE A 160 -0.46 5.00 5.47
N ALA A 161 0.64 5.13 6.21
CA ALA A 161 0.69 4.86 7.65
C ALA A 161 0.73 6.16 8.48
N PRO A 162 -0.44 6.75 8.83
CA PRO A 162 -0.48 7.92 9.70
C PRO A 162 0.16 7.62 11.05
N GLY A 163 0.94 8.57 11.56
CA GLY A 163 1.59 8.49 12.87
C GLY A 163 2.89 7.68 12.91
N GLU A 164 3.23 6.97 11.83
CA GLU A 164 4.44 6.16 11.73
C GLU A 164 5.51 6.82 10.84
N PRO A 165 6.81 6.59 11.09
CA PRO A 165 7.87 7.10 10.23
C PRO A 165 7.90 6.35 8.88
N ALA A 166 8.06 7.06 7.77
CA ALA A 166 8.21 6.49 6.43
C ALA A 166 9.68 6.39 6.03
N LYS A 167 10.20 5.17 5.81
CA LYS A 167 11.56 4.96 5.28
C LYS A 167 11.52 5.08 3.76
N VAL A 168 12.42 5.89 3.19
CA VAL A 168 12.48 6.15 1.75
C VAL A 168 13.22 5.01 1.06
N ALA A 169 12.68 4.56 -0.06
CA ALA A 169 13.22 3.48 -0.87
C ALA A 169 13.19 3.83 -2.35
N ARG A 170 13.83 2.99 -3.16
CA ARG A 170 13.76 3.04 -4.61
C ARG A 170 13.46 1.67 -5.18
N SER A 171 12.60 1.58 -6.19
CA SER A 171 12.31 0.32 -6.85
C SER A 171 13.54 -0.23 -7.57
N THR A 172 13.91 -1.47 -7.27
CA THR A 172 14.93 -2.22 -8.03
C THR A 172 14.29 -2.80 -9.29
N HIS A 173 13.04 -3.25 -9.17
CA HIS A 173 12.16 -3.56 -10.28
C HIS A 173 10.70 -3.30 -9.89
N PHE A 174 9.87 -2.94 -10.87
CA PHE A 174 8.42 -2.84 -10.69
C PHE A 174 7.70 -3.05 -12.02
N GLY A 175 7.15 -4.26 -12.18
CA GLY A 175 6.24 -4.62 -13.25
C GLY A 175 4.82 -4.83 -12.74
N PHE A 176 3.83 -4.38 -13.50
CA PHE A 176 2.41 -4.59 -13.21
C PHE A 176 1.61 -4.80 -14.50
N SER A 177 0.73 -5.80 -14.53
CA SER A 177 -0.20 -6.04 -15.62
C SER A 177 -1.53 -6.64 -15.11
N ASP A 178 -2.59 -5.82 -15.10
CA ASP A 178 -3.97 -6.27 -14.86
C ASP A 178 -4.95 -5.14 -15.20
N TYR A 179 -6.22 -5.46 -15.46
CA TYR A 179 -7.29 -4.48 -15.74
C TYR A 179 -6.91 -3.43 -16.82
N ASP A 180 -6.30 -3.87 -17.92
CA ASP A 180 -5.79 -3.03 -19.02
C ASP A 180 -4.69 -2.02 -18.63
N TRP A 181 -4.18 -2.11 -17.40
CA TRP A 181 -2.97 -1.39 -16.99
C TRP A 181 -1.73 -2.24 -17.27
N GLN A 182 -0.70 -1.59 -17.79
CA GLN A 182 0.63 -2.15 -17.97
C GLN A 182 1.66 -1.11 -17.54
N TRP A 183 2.41 -1.40 -16.48
CA TRP A 183 3.38 -0.48 -15.90
C TRP A 183 4.75 -1.14 -15.79
N GLU A 184 5.78 -0.39 -16.15
CA GLU A 184 7.19 -0.73 -15.97
C GLU A 184 7.88 0.48 -15.35
N LEU A 185 8.01 0.47 -14.02
CA LEU A 185 8.34 1.65 -13.20
C LEU A 185 9.53 1.38 -12.25
N SER A 186 10.60 0.81 -12.80
CA SER A 186 11.85 0.57 -12.07
C SER A 186 12.64 1.87 -11.85
N GLY A 187 13.43 1.93 -10.77
CA GLY A 187 14.23 3.11 -10.41
C GLY A 187 13.44 4.28 -9.83
N ARG A 188 12.19 4.05 -9.40
CA ARG A 188 11.24 5.07 -8.93
C ARG A 188 11.09 5.07 -7.42
N THR A 189 10.45 6.10 -6.85
CA THR A 189 10.27 6.23 -5.40
C THR A 189 9.46 5.07 -4.83
N GLY A 190 9.83 4.63 -3.63
CA GLY A 190 8.99 3.81 -2.77
C GLY A 190 9.14 4.20 -1.31
N PHE A 191 8.26 3.65 -0.47
CA PHE A 191 8.35 3.77 0.98
C PHE A 191 8.12 2.43 1.64
N VAL A 192 8.75 2.22 2.80
CA VAL A 192 8.46 1.13 3.72
C VAL A 192 8.19 1.73 5.08
N SER A 193 7.15 1.26 5.78
CA SER A 193 6.93 1.70 7.14
C SER A 193 6.02 0.75 7.91
N PRO A 194 6.14 0.70 9.26
CA PRO A 194 5.14 0.04 10.06
C PRO A 194 3.78 0.76 9.90
N PHE A 195 2.69 0.05 10.14
CA PHE A 195 1.37 0.67 10.24
C PHE A 195 0.62 0.12 11.46
N THR A 196 -0.24 0.97 12.02
CA THR A 196 -1.23 0.58 13.02
C THR A 196 -2.57 1.20 12.64
N TYR A 197 -3.58 0.37 12.36
CA TYR A 197 -4.95 0.80 12.10
C TYR A 197 -5.91 0.17 13.10
N ALA A 198 -7.03 0.85 13.39
CA ALA A 198 -8.10 0.31 14.22
C ALA A 198 -9.46 0.90 13.85
N SER A 199 -10.54 0.23 14.27
CA SER A 199 -11.86 0.85 14.40
C SER A 199 -11.72 2.00 15.41
N GLY A 200 -12.06 3.21 14.99
CA GLY A 200 -12.04 4.40 15.87
C GLY A 200 -12.97 4.31 17.07
#